data_AF-A0A9P3KEL4-F1
#
_entry.id   AF-A0A9P3KEL4-F1
#
_cell.length_a   1.000
_cell.length_b   1.000
_cell.length_c   1.000
_cell.angle_alpha   90.00
_cell.angle_beta   90.00
_cell.angle_gamma   90.00
#
_symmetry.space_group_name_H-M   'P 1'
#
loop_
_entity.id
_entity.type
_entity.pdbx_description
1 polymer ?
#
loop_
_entity_poly.entity_id
_entity_poly.type
_entity_poly.pdbx_seq_one_letter_code
_entity_poly.pdbx_strand_id
1 'polypeptide(L)'
;MGYGGGGAAGGAGGAGMGRPVPLGPKRITVFPFPPWELKPQRVGQLMPLPPSIPDLLATASNIFGAPFAGLVGSDSGVVTAIELIRDGDKLFLLKANELHGGGTLSTIQSGSAQSGGQ
;
A
#
# COMPACT_ATOMS: atom_id res chain seq x y z
N MET A 1 71.16 16.77 19.23
CA MET A 1 69.81 16.59 18.63
C MET A 1 68.89 16.18 19.77
N GLY A 2 67.78 16.82 20.13
CA GLY A 2 66.93 17.83 19.48
C GLY A 2 65.48 17.51 19.88
N TYR A 3 64.85 18.42 20.62
CA TYR A 3 63.41 18.75 20.73
C TYR A 3 62.38 17.60 20.84
N GLY A 4 61.63 17.48 21.93
CA GLY A 4 60.37 18.19 22.18
C GLY A 4 59.36 17.15 22.69
N GLY A 5 58.43 17.38 23.61
CA GLY A 5 57.68 18.58 23.92
C GLY A 5 56.22 18.37 23.53
N GLY A 6 55.30 18.38 24.50
CA GLY A 6 53.84 18.44 24.31
C GLY A 6 53.19 17.06 24.12
N GLY A 7 52.09 16.70 24.76
CA GLY A 7 51.01 17.55 25.26
C GLY A 7 49.72 17.14 24.54
N ALA A 8 48.71 16.75 25.33
CA ALA A 8 47.28 16.81 25.06
C ALA A 8 46.76 16.44 23.64
N ALA A 9 46.12 15.28 23.56
CA ALA A 9 44.88 15.08 22.80
C ALA A 9 44.31 13.75 23.30
N GLY A 10 43.04 13.58 23.66
CA GLY A 10 41.85 14.40 23.55
C GLY A 10 40.74 13.46 23.95
N GLY A 11 39.78 13.96 24.73
CA GLY A 11 38.59 13.18 25.05
C GLY A 11 37.83 12.76 23.79
N ALA A 12 37.29 11.55 23.84
CA ALA A 12 36.01 11.19 23.24
C ALA A 12 35.56 9.95 24.03
N GLY A 13 34.62 10.01 24.98
CA GLY A 13 33.45 10.88 24.95
C GLY A 13 32.59 10.49 23.75
N GLY A 14 32.18 9.23 23.67
CA GLY A 14 31.46 8.68 22.53
C GLY A 14 30.44 7.62 22.97
N ALA A 15 29.49 8.02 23.82
CA ALA A 15 28.18 7.40 23.82
C ALA A 15 27.62 7.55 22.40
N GLY A 16 27.60 6.47 21.64
CA GLY A 16 27.40 6.52 20.19
C GLY A 16 26.50 5.39 19.75
N MET A 17 25.21 5.55 20.08
CA MET A 17 24.07 5.10 19.29
C MET A 17 24.10 3.65 18.82
N GLY A 18 23.20 2.83 19.41
CA GLY A 18 22.74 1.60 18.78
C GLY A 18 22.58 1.85 17.29
N ARG A 19 23.29 1.04 16.48
CA ARG A 19 23.23 1.12 15.01
C ARG A 19 21.75 1.33 14.65
N PRO A 20 21.37 2.40 13.94
CA PRO A 20 20.04 2.41 13.37
C PRO A 20 19.99 1.17 12.50
N VAL A 21 19.21 0.18 12.92
CA VAL A 21 18.80 -0.88 12.02
C VAL A 21 18.27 -0.13 10.81
N PRO A 22 18.80 -0.35 9.59
CA PRO A 22 18.17 0.21 8.43
C PRO A 22 16.73 -0.28 8.51
N LEU A 23 15.81 0.64 8.76
CA LEU A 23 14.39 0.37 8.74
C LEU A 23 14.17 -0.11 7.31
N GLY A 24 14.16 -1.42 7.11
CA GLY A 24 13.96 -2.01 5.80
C GLY A 24 12.68 -1.44 5.20
N PRO A 25 12.56 -1.44 3.86
CA PRO A 25 11.33 -0.97 3.24
C PRO A 25 10.15 -1.69 3.88
N LYS A 26 9.24 -0.92 4.50
CA LYS A 26 8.04 -1.46 5.17
C LYS A 26 7.35 -2.39 4.17
N ARG A 27 6.91 -3.58 4.59
CA ARG A 27 6.24 -4.54 3.70
C ARG A 27 4.75 -4.48 3.98
N ILE A 28 3.95 -4.43 2.92
CA ILE A 28 2.50 -4.32 3.04
C ILE A 28 1.84 -5.40 2.20
N THR A 29 0.67 -5.85 2.64
CA THR A 29 -0.16 -6.76 1.85
C THR A 29 -1.32 -5.97 1.27
N VAL A 30 -1.41 -5.94 -0.06
CA VAL A 30 -2.42 -5.16 -0.77
C VAL A 30 -3.46 -6.10 -1.35
N PHE A 31 -4.73 -5.84 -1.08
CA PHE A 31 -5.85 -6.62 -1.58
C PHE A 31 -6.60 -5.83 -2.65
N PRO A 32 -6.97 -6.45 -3.78
CA PRO A 32 -7.65 -5.77 -4.89
C PRO A 32 -9.12 -5.42 -4.61
N PHE A 33 -9.67 -5.92 -3.51
CA PHE A 33 -11.07 -5.71 -3.12
C PHE A 33 -11.15 -5.51 -1.62
N PRO A 34 -12.05 -4.63 -1.14
CA PRO A 34 -12.27 -4.45 0.28
C PRO A 34 -12.91 -5.66 0.96
N PRO A 35 -12.81 -5.77 2.30
CA PRO A 35 -13.25 -6.97 3.03
C PRO A 35 -14.76 -7.22 2.98
N TRP A 36 -15.56 -6.19 2.66
CA TRP A 36 -17.01 -6.30 2.45
C TRP A 36 -17.39 -6.87 1.07
N GLU A 37 -16.46 -6.93 0.11
CA GLU A 37 -16.69 -7.64 -1.15
C GLU A 37 -16.56 -9.16 -0.92
N LEU A 38 -17.68 -9.87 -1.07
CA LEU A 38 -17.74 -11.34 -0.99
C LEU A 38 -17.23 -11.98 -2.28
N LYS A 39 -15.93 -11.81 -2.58
CA LYS A 39 -15.26 -12.50 -3.68
C LYS A 39 -14.49 -13.74 -3.19
N PRO A 40 -14.57 -14.88 -3.92
CA PRO A 40 -13.93 -16.13 -3.53
C PRO A 40 -12.40 -16.10 -3.62
N GLN A 41 -11.82 -15.17 -4.39
CA GLN A 41 -10.38 -15.04 -4.56
C GLN A 41 -9.87 -13.76 -3.88
N ARG A 42 -9.43 -13.90 -2.62
CA ARG A 42 -8.79 -12.84 -1.82
C ARG A 42 -7.27 -13.02 -1.81
N VAL A 43 -6.65 -13.06 -3.00
CA VAL A 43 -5.19 -13.15 -3.07
C VAL A 43 -4.62 -11.76 -2.85
N GLY A 44 -4.13 -11.50 -1.63
CA GLY A 44 -3.39 -10.29 -1.33
C GLY A 44 -1.97 -10.39 -1.88
N GLN A 45 -1.50 -9.31 -2.49
CA GLN A 45 -0.13 -9.21 -2.98
C GLN A 45 0.76 -8.60 -1.90
N LEU A 46 1.79 -9.32 -1.47
CA LEU A 46 2.84 -8.76 -0.62
C LEU A 46 3.80 -7.93 -1.47
N MET A 47 3.97 -6.65 -1.12
CA MET A 47 4.89 -5.75 -1.81
C MET A 47 5.58 -4.80 -0.83
N PRO A 48 6.77 -4.28 -1.16
CA PRO A 48 7.35 -3.18 -0.40
C PRO A 48 6.44 -1.95 -0.49
N LEU A 49 6.36 -1.21 0.61
CA LEU A 49 5.66 0.05 0.71
C LEU A 49 6.43 1.09 -0.13
N PRO A 50 5.81 1.63 -1.19
CA PRO A 50 6.43 2.66 -2.01
C PRO A 50 6.58 3.97 -1.24
N PRO A 51 7.35 4.95 -1.70
CA PRO A 51 7.55 6.21 -0.97
C PRO A 51 6.30 7.11 -0.94
N SER A 52 5.25 6.79 -1.69
CA SER A 52 4.05 7.62 -1.81
C SER A 52 2.80 6.80 -2.14
N ILE A 53 1.64 7.26 -1.66
CA ILE A 53 0.31 6.71 -1.97
C ILE A 53 0.05 6.57 -3.49
N PRO A 54 0.27 7.60 -4.34
CA PRO A 54 0.04 7.46 -5.79
C PRO A 54 0.92 6.39 -6.44
N ASP A 55 2.16 6.22 -5.97
CA ASP A 55 3.08 5.19 -6.48
C ASP A 55 2.62 3.77 -6.10
N LEU A 56 2.06 3.63 -4.90
CA LEU A 56 1.36 2.42 -4.44
C LEU A 56 0.15 2.11 -5.31
N LEU A 57 -0.72 3.08 -5.54
CA LEU A 57 -1.90 2.90 -6.39
C LEU A 57 -1.51 2.57 -7.83
N ALA A 58 -0.47 3.19 -8.39
CA ALA A 58 0.04 2.88 -9.72
C ALA A 58 0.60 1.45 -9.80
N THR A 59 1.43 1.06 -8.83
CA THR A 59 1.99 -0.29 -8.75
C THR A 59 0.88 -1.34 -8.60
N ALA A 60 -0.08 -1.07 -7.73
CA ALA A 60 -1.22 -1.95 -7.52
C ALA A 60 -2.12 -2.02 -8.77
N SER A 61 -2.34 -0.91 -9.45
CA SER A 61 -3.09 -0.87 -10.72
C SER A 61 -2.40 -1.71 -11.80
N ASN A 62 -1.06 -1.70 -11.83
CA ASN A 62 -0.27 -2.54 -12.74
C ASN A 62 -0.34 -4.03 -12.37
N ILE A 63 -0.30 -4.37 -11.08
CA ILE A 63 -0.36 -5.76 -10.60
C ILE A 63 -1.74 -6.37 -10.86
N PHE A 64 -2.81 -5.64 -10.53
CA PHE A 64 -4.18 -6.16 -10.61
C PHE A 64 -4.92 -5.78 -11.91
N GLY A 65 -4.30 -4.97 -12.77
CA GLY A 65 -4.86 -4.55 -14.05
C GLY A 65 -6.12 -3.69 -13.94
N ALA A 66 -6.29 -2.93 -12.86
CA ALA A 66 -7.48 -2.12 -12.62
C ALA A 66 -7.13 -0.73 -12.06
N PRO A 67 -7.88 0.33 -12.42
CA PRO A 67 -7.65 1.66 -11.89
C PRO A 67 -8.20 1.77 -10.45
N PHE A 68 -7.30 1.96 -9.49
CA PHE A 68 -7.66 2.21 -8.09
C PHE A 68 -7.55 3.69 -7.76
N ALA A 69 -8.47 4.19 -6.94
CA ALA A 69 -8.57 5.61 -6.58
C ALA A 69 -8.31 5.85 -5.10
N GLY A 70 -8.31 4.81 -4.28
CA GLY A 70 -8.04 4.93 -2.85
C GLY A 70 -7.58 3.61 -2.24
N LEU A 71 -7.23 3.68 -0.97
CA LEU A 71 -6.91 2.54 -0.15
C LEU A 71 -7.51 2.69 1.24
N VAL A 72 -7.86 1.57 1.83
CA VAL A 72 -8.41 1.47 3.17
C VAL A 72 -7.60 0.47 3.97
N GLY A 73 -7.38 0.74 5.25
CA GLY A 73 -6.70 -0.19 6.15
C GLY A 73 -7.61 -1.34 6.59
N SER A 74 -7.05 -2.30 7.32
CA SER A 74 -7.82 -3.39 7.92
C SER A 74 -8.89 -2.94 8.92
N ASP A 75 -8.73 -1.74 9.49
CA ASP A 75 -9.71 -1.11 10.38
C ASP A 75 -10.88 -0.45 9.61
N SER A 76 -10.93 -0.57 8.28
CA SER A 76 -11.87 0.18 7.42
C SER A 76 -11.67 1.71 7.43
N GLY A 77 -10.58 2.19 8.05
CA GLY A 77 -10.15 3.58 7.96
C GLY A 77 -9.48 3.90 6.61
N VAL A 78 -9.91 4.98 5.96
CA VAL A 78 -9.31 5.46 4.70
C VAL A 78 -7.88 5.91 4.96
N VAL A 79 -6.94 5.35 4.20
CA VAL A 79 -5.52 5.70 4.34
C VAL A 79 -5.21 6.82 3.36
N THR A 80 -5.07 8.02 3.91
CA THR A 80 -4.76 9.24 3.14
C THR A 80 -3.27 9.52 3.06
N ALA A 81 -2.48 8.97 4.00
CA ALA A 81 -1.06 9.21 4.12
C ALA A 81 -0.28 7.93 4.39
N ILE A 82 0.92 7.86 3.82
CA ILE A 82 1.83 6.72 3.98
C ILE A 82 2.34 6.54 5.42
N GLU A 83 2.39 7.62 6.19
CA GLU A 83 2.83 7.58 7.59
C GLU A 83 1.89 6.76 8.47
N LEU A 84 0.61 6.66 8.07
CA LEU A 84 -0.39 5.84 8.74
C LEU A 84 -0.16 4.34 8.52
N ILE A 85 0.61 3.98 7.49
CA ILE A 85 0.87 2.59 7.10
C ILE A 85 2.05 2.03 7.89
N ARG A 86 1.81 0.89 8.54
CA ARG A 86 2.81 0.16 9.32
C ARG A 86 3.40 -1.02 8.54
N ASP A 87 4.52 -1.54 9.02
CA ASP A 87 5.07 -2.78 8.48
C ASP A 87 4.13 -3.96 8.80
N GLY A 88 3.92 -4.83 7.81
CA GLY A 88 2.99 -5.95 7.88
C GLY A 88 1.52 -5.59 7.70
N ASP A 89 1.21 -4.32 7.42
CA ASP A 89 -0.17 -3.85 7.38
C ASP A 89 -0.93 -4.37 6.14
N LYS A 90 -2.24 -4.54 6.31
CA LYS A 90 -3.16 -5.04 5.27
C LYS A 90 -3.96 -3.87 4.73
N LEU A 91 -3.71 -3.55 3.47
CA LEU A 91 -4.39 -2.47 2.75
C LEU A 91 -5.31 -3.07 1.71
N PHE A 92 -6.49 -2.49 1.56
CA PHE A 92 -7.46 -2.89 0.56
C PHE A 92 -7.66 -1.73 -0.41
N LEU A 93 -7.64 -2.02 -1.69
CA LEU A 93 -7.78 -1.01 -2.73
C LEU A 93 -9.26 -0.71 -2.96
N LEU A 94 -9.55 0.56 -3.16
CA LEU A 94 -10.87 1.06 -3.50
C LEU A 94 -10.86 1.54 -4.94
N LYS A 95 -11.86 1.12 -5.71
CA LYS A 95 -12.07 1.63 -7.06
C LYS A 95 -12.77 2.99 -7.01
N ALA A 96 -12.61 3.77 -8.08
CA ALA A 96 -13.30 5.05 -8.20
C ALA A 96 -14.84 4.92 -8.09
N ASN A 97 -15.42 3.79 -8.54
CA ASN A 97 -16.86 3.56 -8.42
C ASN A 97 -17.31 3.20 -6.98
N GLU A 98 -16.39 2.85 -6.09
CA GLU A 98 -16.71 2.56 -4.69
C GLU A 98 -16.63 3.82 -3.82
N LEU A 99 -15.91 4.85 -4.27
CA LEU A 99 -15.80 6.14 -3.58
C LEU A 99 -17.02 7.06 -3.82
N HIS A 100 -17.74 6.87 -4.93
CA HIS A 100 -19.00 7.54 -5.23
C HIS A 100 -20.07 6.47 -5.38
N GLY A 101 -21.04 6.39 -4.46
CA GLY A 101 -22.11 5.38 -4.46
C GLY A 101 -22.86 5.28 -5.80
N GLY A 102 -22.33 4.48 -6.72
CA GLY A 102 -22.82 4.30 -8.08
C GLY A 102 -22.89 2.82 -8.40
N GLY A 103 -24.11 2.30 -8.40
CA GLY A 103 -24.42 0.88 -8.44
C GLY A 103 -23.69 0.08 -9.52
N THR A 104 -23.42 -1.18 -9.19
CA THR A 104 -23.13 -2.20 -10.18
C THR A 104 -24.37 -2.39 -11.05
N LEU A 105 -24.46 -1.66 -12.16
CA LEU A 105 -25.29 -2.09 -13.27
C LEU A 105 -24.61 -3.34 -13.83
N SER A 106 -25.10 -4.49 -13.43
CA SER A 106 -24.88 -5.76 -14.12
C SER A 106 -25.45 -5.63 -15.54
N THR A 107 -24.67 -5.05 -16.44
CA THR A 107 -24.86 -5.27 -17.88
C THR A 107 -24.39 -6.68 -18.16
N ILE A 108 -25.34 -7.62 -18.18
CA ILE A 108 -25.29 -8.76 -19.08
C ILE A 108 -26.69 -8.98 -19.64
N GLN A 109 -26.75 -8.85 -20.96
CA GLN A 109 -27.89 -8.98 -21.85
C GLN A 109 -28.64 -10.31 -21.60
N SER A 110 -29.89 -10.24 -21.14
CA SER A 110 -30.84 -11.31 -21.40
C SER A 110 -31.33 -11.15 -22.83
N GLY A 111 -30.94 -12.09 -23.68
CA GLY A 111 -31.24 -12.13 -25.10
C GLY A 111 -32.71 -11.90 -25.41
N SER A 112 -32.93 -11.16 -26.48
CA SER A 112 -34.20 -11.01 -27.18
C SER A 112 -34.81 -12.38 -27.49
N ALA A 113 -35.78 -12.81 -26.68
CA ALA A 113 -36.77 -13.80 -27.09
C ALA A 113 -37.78 -13.11 -28.03
N GLN A 114 -37.40 -12.98 -29.29
CA GLN A 114 -38.35 -12.73 -30.38
C GLN A 114 -39.12 -14.04 -30.60
N SER A 115 -40.24 -14.22 -29.88
CA SER A 115 -41.20 -15.26 -30.22
C SER A 115 -42.11 -14.71 -31.31
N GLY A 116 -41.91 -15.21 -32.54
CA GLY A 116 -42.97 -15.22 -33.56
C GLY A 116 -44.25 -15.81 -32.98
N GLY A 117 -45.44 -15.39 -33.39
CA GLY A 117 -45.83 -15.31 -34.78
C GLY A 117 -46.51 -16.61 -35.17
N GLN A 118 -47.73 -16.81 -34.68
CA GLN A 118 -48.94 -17.23 -35.42
C GLN A 118 -50.12 -17.38 -34.47
#